data_AF-A0A518DCE3-F1
#
_entry.id   AF-A0A518DCE3-F1
#
_cell.length_a   1.000
_cell.length_b   1.000
_cell.length_c   1.000
_cell.angle_alpha   90.00
_cell.angle_beta   90.00
_cell.angle_gamma   90.00
#
_symmetry.space_group_name_H-M   'P 1'
#
loop_
_entity.id
_entity.type
_entity.pdbx_description
1 polymer ?
#
loop_
_entity_poly.entity_id
_entity_poly.type
_entity_poly.pdbx_seq_one_letter_code
_entity_poly.pdbx_strand_id
1 'polypeptide(L)'
;MPRGGTEPRQPAARRRYVVWLCVTAGLATPLRPGLAVTLSADFDSASLDVAASSLSGGVINLVGRDNYNTGDWKWLYFLASDLPTPAPTFRIDDDFAGGGSNLVGHAMAYSYDQQHWEFFDNNVRNAGAGAFTFWNDAAFTGPEVYVAYGIPYPRSRAAQHTATVAASGWVLPTLSGGGSLAVGLSPGGVDDLGRTIAPSELSGYRIVDPVGAASRPQVVLTSGVHANETLGNLVLEGLVDFLVGDSLQAGLLRKASDLFVYPMVNPDGRLAGYNRGTVARPDDDPNRYWAAPGYGGIAELQEVGAAMISDTGGAADYLIDFHSTVDGKDGHYGFVLPAMQSDPLWQSFLAREPQVLTRNALLVDDTTAKFGRDTLGAGFSITFETQFIAGENEDRFLAMGESWGLALADALLVFADLNLDGRLDGADWSRMIAGAETDLSMLPAADAYLRGDLDGDGVNSIADFGIFQHAYTATHGPAAFARLFAAVPEPSASRLAAGVLLTLCVYGACRTPPFRGLKC
;
A
#
# COMPACT_ATOMS: atom_id res chain seq x y z
N MET A 1 33.09 -77.71 0.34
CA MET A 1 31.76 -77.38 -0.24
C MET A 1 31.49 -75.89 0.00
N PRO A 2 30.87 -75.17 -0.96
CA PRO A 2 31.36 -73.91 -1.56
C PRO A 2 30.67 -72.64 -0.97
N ARG A 3 31.01 -71.35 -1.23
CA ARG A 3 31.32 -70.56 -2.47
C ARG A 3 32.07 -69.25 -2.05
N GLY A 4 33.11 -68.78 -2.75
CA GLY A 4 33.10 -67.71 -3.79
C GLY A 4 32.99 -66.30 -3.18
N GLY A 5 33.98 -65.38 -3.12
CA GLY A 5 34.94 -64.85 -4.13
C GLY A 5 34.18 -63.90 -5.07
N THR A 6 34.40 -62.59 -5.24
CA THR A 6 35.54 -61.64 -5.11
C THR A 6 35.01 -60.21 -5.39
N GLU A 7 35.65 -59.16 -4.88
CA GLU A 7 35.53 -57.74 -5.33
C GLU A 7 36.94 -57.21 -5.68
N PRO A 8 37.13 -56.03 -6.32
CA PRO A 8 36.28 -55.28 -7.26
C PRO A 8 37.07 -54.89 -8.55
N ARG A 9 36.39 -54.45 -9.62
CA ARG A 9 37.02 -53.72 -10.75
C ARG A 9 36.12 -52.58 -11.23
N GLN A 10 36.66 -51.36 -11.23
CA GLN A 10 36.16 -50.24 -12.04
C GLN A 10 36.25 -50.58 -13.54
N PRO A 11 35.38 -49.96 -14.36
CA PRO A 11 35.96 -49.30 -15.54
C PRO A 11 35.28 -47.96 -15.95
N ALA A 12 36.17 -47.02 -16.26
CA ALA A 12 36.26 -46.13 -17.42
C ALA A 12 35.04 -45.81 -18.31
N ALA A 13 34.92 -44.50 -18.57
CA ALA A 13 34.10 -43.83 -19.57
C ALA A 13 34.30 -44.32 -21.02
N ARG A 14 33.24 -44.20 -21.84
CA ARG A 14 33.31 -44.08 -23.31
C ARG A 14 32.05 -43.42 -23.88
N ARG A 15 32.23 -42.23 -24.47
CA ARG A 15 31.32 -41.66 -25.49
C ARG A 15 31.61 -42.31 -26.85
N ARG A 16 30.56 -42.61 -27.64
CA ARG A 16 30.63 -42.76 -29.10
C ARG A 16 29.34 -42.26 -29.76
N TYR A 17 29.53 -41.60 -30.89
CA TYR A 17 28.56 -40.91 -31.76
C TYR A 17 28.05 -41.80 -32.91
N VAL A 18 27.01 -41.30 -33.62
CA VAL A 18 26.67 -41.45 -35.08
C VAL A 18 25.87 -42.73 -35.48
N VAL A 19 24.83 -42.78 -36.34
CA VAL A 19 24.00 -41.83 -37.17
C VAL A 19 22.85 -42.62 -37.85
N TRP A 20 21.67 -41.98 -37.99
CA TRP A 20 20.62 -41.97 -39.05
C TRP A 20 19.80 -43.18 -39.60
N LEU A 21 18.48 -42.84 -39.74
CA LEU A 21 17.49 -42.99 -40.84
C LEU A 21 16.54 -44.22 -40.96
N CYS A 22 15.22 -43.93 -40.86
CA CYS A 22 14.16 -44.19 -41.86
C CYS A 22 12.79 -43.85 -41.23
N VAL A 23 12.23 -42.64 -41.47
CA VAL A 23 11.17 -42.33 -42.46
C VAL A 23 9.98 -43.28 -42.42
N THR A 24 8.93 -42.85 -41.73
CA THR A 24 7.54 -43.24 -42.03
C THR A 24 6.76 -41.98 -42.38
N ALA A 25 6.33 -41.90 -43.64
CA ALA A 25 5.44 -40.87 -44.16
C ALA A 25 4.08 -40.99 -43.47
N GLY A 26 3.84 -40.11 -42.49
CA GLY A 26 2.50 -39.83 -41.98
C GLY A 26 1.77 -38.95 -42.99
N LEU A 27 0.58 -39.40 -43.39
CA LEU A 27 -0.34 -38.69 -44.27
C LEU A 27 -0.49 -37.23 -43.80
N ALA A 28 -0.11 -36.29 -44.67
CA ALA A 28 -0.38 -34.88 -44.47
C ALA A 28 -1.90 -34.68 -44.43
N THR A 29 -2.44 -34.47 -43.25
CA THR A 29 -3.71 -33.77 -43.09
C THR A 29 -3.57 -32.41 -43.75
N PRO A 30 -4.52 -31.93 -44.57
CA PRO A 30 -4.44 -30.58 -45.10
C PRO A 30 -4.41 -29.62 -43.92
N LEU A 31 -3.31 -28.88 -43.77
CA LEU A 31 -3.23 -27.70 -42.92
C LEU A 31 -4.38 -26.77 -43.33
N ARG A 32 -5.27 -26.47 -42.39
CA ARG A 32 -6.26 -25.41 -42.56
C ARG A 32 -5.50 -24.11 -42.86
N PRO A 33 -5.99 -23.24 -43.76
CA PRO A 33 -5.37 -21.94 -43.96
C PRO A 33 -5.44 -21.13 -42.66
N GLY A 34 -4.30 -20.68 -42.13
CA GLY A 34 -4.23 -19.63 -41.08
C GLY A 34 -4.70 -18.28 -41.66
N LEU A 35 -5.20 -17.31 -40.89
CA LEU A 35 -5.00 -16.97 -39.47
C LEU A 35 -6.32 -17.07 -38.69
N ALA A 36 -6.26 -17.49 -37.43
CA ALA A 36 -7.35 -17.40 -36.47
C ALA A 36 -6.73 -17.00 -35.13
N VAL A 37 -7.13 -15.85 -34.59
CA VAL A 37 -6.62 -15.27 -33.33
C VAL A 37 -6.42 -16.32 -32.24
N THR A 38 -5.27 -16.28 -31.56
CA THR A 38 -4.98 -17.14 -30.41
C THR A 38 -5.31 -16.38 -29.12
N LEU A 39 -6.12 -16.98 -28.24
CA LEU A 39 -6.45 -16.43 -26.93
C LEU A 39 -5.86 -17.31 -25.83
N SER A 40 -5.28 -16.71 -24.79
CA SER A 40 -4.77 -17.41 -23.61
C SER A 40 -5.13 -16.68 -22.32
N ALA A 41 -5.42 -17.44 -21.28
CA ALA A 41 -5.56 -16.95 -19.91
C ALA A 41 -4.77 -17.82 -18.93
N ASP A 42 -3.63 -18.35 -19.37
CA ASP A 42 -2.74 -19.20 -18.58
C ASP A 42 -1.58 -18.41 -17.98
N PHE A 43 -1.90 -17.40 -17.16
CA PHE A 43 -0.94 -16.58 -16.43
C PHE A 43 -1.61 -15.94 -15.20
N ASP A 44 -0.82 -15.25 -14.37
CA ASP A 44 -1.26 -14.65 -13.10
C ASP A 44 -2.44 -13.69 -13.29
N SER A 45 -3.52 -13.94 -12.55
CA SER A 45 -4.74 -13.11 -12.56
C SER A 45 -5.53 -13.10 -13.86
N ALA A 46 -5.13 -13.92 -14.84
CA ALA A 46 -5.84 -14.04 -16.09
C ALA A 46 -7.24 -14.67 -15.89
N SER A 47 -8.24 -14.09 -16.56
CA SER A 47 -9.62 -14.53 -16.54
C SER A 47 -10.22 -14.45 -17.94
N LEU A 48 -10.44 -15.61 -18.54
CA LEU A 48 -11.22 -15.77 -19.77
C LEU A 48 -11.66 -17.23 -19.88
N ASP A 49 -12.90 -17.48 -20.27
CA ASP A 49 -13.30 -18.78 -20.79
C ASP A 49 -12.91 -18.85 -22.27
N VAL A 50 -11.68 -19.32 -22.51
CA VAL A 50 -11.12 -19.46 -23.86
C VAL A 50 -11.94 -20.44 -24.69
N ALA A 51 -12.53 -21.47 -24.09
CA ALA A 51 -13.28 -22.50 -24.80
C ALA A 51 -14.67 -21.99 -25.25
N ALA A 52 -15.28 -21.09 -24.47
CA ALA A 52 -16.53 -20.44 -24.83
C ALA A 52 -16.35 -19.21 -25.73
N SER A 53 -15.15 -18.62 -25.77
CA SER A 53 -14.82 -17.50 -26.65
C SER A 53 -14.70 -17.92 -28.13
N SER A 54 -15.05 -17.03 -29.07
CA SER A 54 -15.09 -17.37 -30.50
C SER A 54 -14.85 -16.20 -31.44
N LEU A 55 -14.32 -16.48 -32.62
CA LEU A 55 -14.21 -15.52 -33.73
C LEU A 55 -15.34 -15.75 -34.73
N SER A 56 -16.20 -14.76 -34.92
CA SER A 56 -17.31 -14.82 -35.89
C SER A 56 -17.48 -13.48 -36.59
N GLY A 57 -17.52 -13.50 -37.93
CA GLY A 57 -17.75 -12.29 -38.73
C GLY A 57 -16.69 -11.19 -38.56
N GLY A 58 -15.45 -11.54 -38.15
CA GLY A 58 -14.39 -10.58 -37.88
C GLY A 58 -14.42 -9.96 -36.48
N VAL A 59 -15.38 -10.37 -35.63
CA VAL A 59 -15.50 -9.96 -34.23
C VAL A 59 -15.05 -11.09 -33.31
N ILE A 60 -14.19 -10.76 -32.36
CA ILE A 60 -13.75 -11.67 -31.29
C ILE A 60 -14.76 -11.57 -30.15
N ASN A 61 -15.63 -12.57 -30.03
CA ASN A 61 -16.60 -12.68 -28.95
C ASN A 61 -15.92 -13.35 -27.76
N LEU A 62 -15.82 -12.61 -26.66
CA LEU A 62 -15.14 -13.01 -25.44
C LEU A 62 -16.19 -13.39 -24.39
N VAL A 63 -15.93 -14.49 -23.70
CA VAL A 63 -16.76 -14.96 -22.59
C VAL A 63 -15.89 -14.97 -21.34
N GLY A 64 -16.25 -14.16 -20.34
CA GLY A 64 -15.58 -14.17 -19.05
C GLY A 64 -15.95 -15.40 -18.22
N ARG A 65 -15.18 -15.63 -17.14
CA ARG A 65 -15.38 -16.79 -16.27
C ARG A 65 -16.41 -16.52 -15.21
N ASP A 66 -17.35 -17.44 -15.08
CA ASP A 66 -18.51 -17.33 -14.20
C ASP A 66 -18.21 -17.92 -12.81
N ASN A 67 -17.27 -17.31 -12.07
CA ASN A 67 -16.72 -17.84 -10.81
C ASN A 67 -17.11 -17.06 -9.55
N TYR A 68 -18.23 -16.33 -9.60
CA TYR A 68 -18.96 -15.76 -8.45
C TYR A 68 -20.27 -15.15 -8.98
N ASN A 69 -21.43 -15.61 -8.48
CA ASN A 69 -22.77 -15.31 -8.99
C ASN A 69 -22.95 -15.62 -10.48
N THR A 70 -23.69 -16.70 -10.79
CA THR A 70 -23.94 -17.12 -12.19
C THR A 70 -24.49 -15.99 -13.05
N GLY A 71 -23.75 -15.61 -14.08
CA GLY A 71 -24.07 -14.53 -15.02
C GLY A 71 -23.50 -13.15 -14.64
N ASP A 72 -22.71 -13.04 -13.57
CA ASP A 72 -22.24 -11.76 -13.02
C ASP A 72 -20.70 -11.61 -13.06
N TRP A 73 -20.05 -12.26 -14.02
CA TRP A 73 -18.60 -12.14 -14.20
C TRP A 73 -18.21 -10.72 -14.60
N LYS A 74 -17.24 -10.10 -13.93
CA LYS A 74 -16.80 -8.72 -14.25
C LYS A 74 -15.35 -8.67 -14.71
N TRP A 75 -14.52 -9.53 -14.12
CA TRP A 75 -13.10 -9.57 -14.42
C TRP A 75 -12.78 -10.32 -15.70
N LEU A 76 -12.08 -9.64 -16.59
CA LEU A 76 -11.55 -10.17 -17.85
C LEU A 76 -10.07 -9.80 -17.92
N TYR A 77 -9.19 -10.76 -18.17
CA TYR A 77 -7.78 -10.50 -18.40
C TYR A 77 -7.16 -11.65 -19.21
N PHE A 78 -6.66 -11.36 -20.41
CA PHE A 78 -6.19 -12.39 -21.33
C PHE A 78 -5.09 -11.87 -22.26
N LEU A 79 -4.35 -12.79 -22.85
CA LEU A 79 -3.40 -12.55 -23.93
C LEU A 79 -4.07 -12.87 -25.26
N ALA A 80 -3.93 -11.98 -26.23
CA ALA A 80 -4.39 -12.17 -27.59
C ALA A 80 -3.19 -12.06 -28.56
N SER A 81 -2.99 -13.11 -29.36
CA SER A 81 -1.90 -13.23 -30.33
C SER A 81 -2.45 -13.51 -31.72
N ASP A 82 -1.61 -13.34 -32.75
CA ASP A 82 -1.99 -13.57 -34.16
C ASP A 82 -3.17 -12.69 -34.62
N LEU A 83 -3.22 -11.44 -34.13
CA LEU A 83 -4.33 -10.53 -34.40
C LEU A 83 -4.35 -10.04 -35.86
N PRO A 84 -5.55 -9.92 -36.47
CA PRO A 84 -5.68 -9.46 -37.84
C PRO A 84 -5.31 -7.97 -37.98
N THR A 85 -5.04 -7.55 -39.22
CA THR A 85 -4.90 -6.14 -39.61
C THR A 85 -6.01 -5.79 -40.62
N PRO A 86 -6.83 -4.74 -40.39
CA PRO A 86 -6.78 -3.78 -39.27
C PRO A 86 -7.13 -4.43 -37.91
N ALA A 87 -6.90 -3.69 -36.81
CA ALA A 87 -7.14 -4.20 -35.45
C ALA A 87 -8.55 -4.82 -35.31
N PRO A 88 -8.68 -5.96 -34.62
CA PRO A 88 -9.95 -6.62 -34.45
C PRO A 88 -10.88 -5.83 -33.52
N THR A 89 -12.18 -6.02 -33.71
CA THR A 89 -13.18 -5.65 -32.72
C THR A 89 -13.36 -6.78 -31.73
N PHE A 90 -13.26 -6.46 -30.45
CA PHE A 90 -13.62 -7.36 -29.37
C PHE A 90 -15.06 -7.06 -28.90
N ARG A 91 -15.74 -8.09 -28.43
CA ARG A 91 -17.10 -8.01 -27.90
C ARG A 91 -17.22 -8.84 -26.62
N ILE A 92 -17.84 -8.27 -25.61
CA ILE A 92 -18.41 -8.96 -24.44
C ILE A 92 -19.92 -8.69 -24.36
N ASP A 93 -20.63 -9.48 -23.58
CA ASP A 93 -22.01 -9.17 -23.20
C ASP A 93 -22.04 -7.98 -22.23
N ASP A 94 -23.10 -7.17 -22.28
CA ASP A 94 -23.23 -5.97 -21.42
C ASP A 94 -24.14 -6.13 -20.21
N ASP A 95 -24.78 -7.30 -20.06
CA ASP A 95 -25.73 -7.62 -19.01
C ASP A 95 -25.13 -8.62 -18.03
N PHE A 96 -24.77 -8.11 -16.86
CA PHE A 96 -24.41 -8.87 -15.67
C PHE A 96 -25.61 -8.78 -14.73
N ALA A 97 -26.18 -9.90 -14.29
CA ALA A 97 -27.37 -9.88 -13.45
C ALA A 97 -27.08 -9.34 -12.03
N GLY A 98 -28.14 -9.11 -11.23
CA GLY A 98 -28.00 -8.97 -9.78
C GLY A 98 -27.42 -7.66 -9.18
N GLY A 99 -26.81 -6.75 -9.94
CA GLY A 99 -26.25 -5.55 -9.29
C GLY A 99 -25.70 -4.44 -10.18
N GLY A 100 -26.58 -3.69 -10.85
CA GLY A 100 -26.23 -2.37 -11.41
C GLY A 100 -25.26 -2.40 -12.59
N SER A 101 -25.53 -3.25 -13.58
CA SER A 101 -24.82 -3.38 -14.85
C SER A 101 -24.87 -2.08 -15.67
N ASN A 102 -23.79 -1.31 -15.62
CA ASN A 102 -23.51 -0.44 -16.75
C ASN A 102 -21.99 -0.33 -17.00
N LEU A 103 -21.53 -0.83 -18.14
CA LEU A 103 -20.22 -0.49 -18.71
C LEU A 103 -20.27 0.93 -19.31
N VAL A 104 -21.08 1.83 -18.72
CA VAL A 104 -21.25 3.20 -19.24
C VAL A 104 -20.07 4.02 -18.77
N GLY A 105 -19.34 4.57 -19.74
CA GLY A 105 -18.09 5.28 -19.46
C GLY A 105 -16.91 4.36 -19.17
N HIS A 106 -17.11 3.03 -19.20
CA HIS A 106 -16.03 2.07 -19.02
C HIS A 106 -15.11 2.03 -20.24
N ALA A 107 -13.82 1.83 -19.98
CA ALA A 107 -12.82 1.59 -21.02
C ALA A 107 -11.97 0.37 -20.67
N MET A 108 -11.94 -0.59 -21.59
CA MET A 108 -11.01 -1.71 -21.49
C MET A 108 -9.58 -1.19 -21.64
N ALA A 109 -8.63 -1.89 -21.03
CA ALA A 109 -7.21 -1.57 -21.11
C ALA A 109 -6.46 -2.64 -21.89
N TYR A 110 -5.35 -2.26 -22.51
CA TYR A 110 -4.42 -3.17 -23.14
C TYR A 110 -2.97 -2.81 -22.83
N SER A 111 -2.08 -3.80 -22.95
CA SER A 111 -0.65 -3.65 -22.70
C SER A 111 0.15 -4.60 -23.57
N TYR A 112 1.37 -4.22 -23.95
CA TYR A 112 2.30 -5.12 -24.65
C TYR A 112 3.24 -5.86 -23.71
N ASP A 113 3.40 -5.38 -22.47
CA ASP A 113 4.42 -5.85 -21.52
C ASP A 113 3.89 -6.12 -20.10
N GLN A 114 2.59 -5.91 -19.87
CA GLN A 114 1.91 -6.00 -18.55
C GLN A 114 2.40 -4.98 -17.51
N GLN A 115 3.12 -3.94 -17.94
CA GLN A 115 3.63 -2.87 -17.09
C GLN A 115 3.06 -1.52 -17.50
N HIS A 116 3.00 -1.26 -18.81
CA HIS A 116 2.45 -0.02 -19.36
C HIS A 116 1.09 -0.30 -19.97
N TRP A 117 0.06 0.32 -19.39
CA TRP A 117 -1.33 0.14 -19.79
C TRP A 117 -1.84 1.35 -20.57
N GLU A 118 -2.53 1.06 -21.67
CA GLU A 118 -3.24 2.03 -22.50
C GLU A 118 -4.73 1.66 -22.54
N PHE A 119 -5.59 2.63 -22.78
CA PHE A 119 -7.02 2.37 -22.95
C PHE A 119 -7.36 2.24 -24.43
N PHE A 120 -8.32 1.38 -24.76
CA PHE A 120 -8.80 1.27 -26.13
C PHE A 120 -9.39 2.60 -26.64
N ASP A 121 -9.12 2.95 -27.90
CA ASP A 121 -9.63 4.19 -28.52
C ASP A 121 -11.16 4.27 -28.47
N ASN A 122 -11.80 3.12 -28.71
CA ASN A 122 -13.25 3.00 -28.81
C ASN A 122 -13.77 1.99 -27.80
N ASN A 123 -14.76 2.41 -27.01
CA ASN A 123 -15.46 1.60 -26.02
C ASN A 123 -16.95 1.92 -26.08
N VAL A 124 -17.74 1.01 -26.64
CA VAL A 124 -19.15 1.28 -26.99
C VAL A 124 -20.06 0.25 -26.35
N ARG A 125 -20.94 0.74 -25.46
CA ARG A 125 -22.07 -0.02 -24.94
C ARG A 125 -23.29 0.13 -25.83
N ASN A 126 -23.91 -0.99 -26.20
CA ASN A 126 -25.20 -1.05 -26.87
C ASN A 126 -26.18 -1.93 -26.07
N ALA A 127 -26.92 -1.26 -25.18
CA ALA A 127 -27.93 -1.89 -24.32
C ALA A 127 -29.02 -2.64 -25.11
N GLY A 128 -29.42 -2.11 -26.27
CA GLY A 128 -30.43 -2.76 -27.10
C GLY A 128 -29.97 -4.08 -27.73
N ALA A 129 -28.65 -4.28 -27.83
CA ALA A 129 -28.03 -5.46 -28.41
C ALA A 129 -27.34 -6.37 -27.36
N GLY A 130 -27.48 -6.06 -26.06
CA GLY A 130 -26.85 -6.82 -25.00
C GLY A 130 -25.32 -6.83 -25.08
N ALA A 131 -24.69 -5.75 -25.57
CA ALA A 131 -23.33 -5.81 -26.10
C ALA A 131 -22.44 -4.66 -25.63
N PHE A 132 -21.18 -4.98 -25.32
CA PHE A 132 -20.12 -3.99 -25.21
C PHE A 132 -18.98 -4.37 -26.15
N THR A 133 -18.58 -3.41 -26.98
CA THR A 133 -17.56 -3.61 -28.01
C THR A 133 -16.44 -2.61 -27.85
N PHE A 134 -15.21 -3.06 -28.04
CA PHE A 134 -14.02 -2.22 -27.92
C PHE A 134 -12.98 -2.56 -29.00
N TRP A 135 -12.29 -1.54 -29.50
CA TRP A 135 -11.30 -1.64 -30.57
C TRP A 135 -10.41 -0.40 -30.65
N ASN A 136 -9.25 -0.53 -31.29
CA ASN A 136 -8.37 0.58 -31.64
C ASN A 136 -8.55 0.97 -33.10
N ASP A 137 -8.40 2.25 -33.41
CA ASP A 137 -8.44 2.75 -34.78
C ASP A 137 -7.18 2.32 -35.54
N ALA A 138 -6.05 2.27 -34.82
CA ALA A 138 -4.77 1.78 -35.34
C ALA A 138 -4.60 0.27 -35.11
N ALA A 139 -3.83 -0.37 -35.99
CA ALA A 139 -3.38 -1.74 -35.77
C ALA A 139 -2.46 -1.82 -34.55
N PHE A 140 -2.53 -2.94 -33.81
CA PHE A 140 -1.55 -3.23 -32.76
C PHE A 140 -0.13 -3.27 -33.32
N THR A 141 0.83 -2.73 -32.56
CA THR A 141 2.23 -2.63 -32.98
C THR A 141 3.02 -3.89 -32.63
N GLY A 142 2.56 -4.66 -31.64
CA GLY A 142 3.12 -5.94 -31.21
C GLY A 142 2.40 -7.16 -31.79
N PRO A 143 3.06 -8.32 -31.85
CA PRO A 143 2.46 -9.58 -32.30
C PRO A 143 1.45 -10.16 -31.30
N GLU A 144 1.54 -9.72 -30.04
CA GLU A 144 0.69 -10.14 -28.93
C GLU A 144 0.31 -8.90 -28.12
N VAL A 145 -0.87 -8.94 -27.51
CA VAL A 145 -1.36 -7.88 -26.63
C VAL A 145 -2.13 -8.49 -25.47
N TYR A 146 -1.85 -7.99 -24.27
CA TYR A 146 -2.62 -8.27 -23.08
C TYR A 146 -3.82 -7.33 -23.04
N VAL A 147 -5.00 -7.85 -22.70
CA VAL A 147 -6.24 -7.09 -22.64
C VAL A 147 -6.92 -7.36 -21.32
N ALA A 148 -7.34 -6.31 -20.62
CA ALA A 148 -7.96 -6.42 -19.30
C ALA A 148 -9.18 -5.51 -19.14
N TYR A 149 -10.07 -5.92 -18.24
CA TYR A 149 -11.22 -5.12 -17.79
C TYR A 149 -10.76 -3.78 -17.22
N GLY A 150 -9.74 -3.81 -16.39
CA GLY A 150 -9.06 -2.64 -15.90
C GLY A 150 -7.63 -2.99 -15.55
N ILE A 151 -6.89 -2.02 -15.02
CA ILE A 151 -5.47 -2.18 -14.74
C ILE A 151 -5.25 -3.33 -13.74
N PRO A 152 -4.59 -4.43 -14.14
CA PRO A 152 -4.35 -5.58 -13.27
C PRO A 152 -3.33 -5.28 -12.19
N TYR A 153 -3.45 -6.01 -11.09
CA TYR A 153 -2.42 -6.06 -10.04
C TYR A 153 -2.16 -7.53 -9.70
N PRO A 154 -1.23 -8.21 -10.38
CA PRO A 154 -1.05 -9.64 -10.23
C PRO A 154 -0.50 -10.01 -8.85
N ARG A 155 -0.75 -11.24 -8.40
CA ARG A 155 -0.24 -11.74 -7.11
C ARG A 155 1.29 -11.66 -7.04
N SER A 156 1.95 -11.94 -8.17
CA SER A 156 3.40 -11.80 -8.33
C SER A 156 3.91 -10.38 -8.08
N ARG A 157 3.15 -9.32 -8.43
CA ARG A 157 3.52 -7.93 -8.12
C ARG A 157 3.47 -7.67 -6.62
N ALA A 158 2.42 -8.12 -5.93
CA ALA A 158 2.33 -8.00 -4.46
C ALA A 158 3.54 -8.66 -3.76
N ALA A 159 3.91 -9.86 -4.21
CA ALA A 159 5.05 -10.60 -3.67
C ALA A 159 6.39 -9.92 -3.99
N GLN A 160 6.57 -9.42 -5.22
CA GLN A 160 7.78 -8.70 -5.62
C GLN A 160 7.92 -7.37 -4.87
N HIS A 161 6.83 -6.63 -4.69
CA HIS A 161 6.81 -5.38 -3.93
C HIS A 161 7.17 -5.63 -2.47
N THR A 162 6.53 -6.63 -1.83
CA THR A 162 6.88 -7.06 -0.46
C THR A 162 8.38 -7.39 -0.34
N ALA A 163 8.93 -8.16 -1.29
CA ALA A 163 10.35 -8.50 -1.29
C ALA A 163 11.27 -7.29 -1.49
N THR A 164 10.81 -6.30 -2.26
CA THR A 164 11.55 -5.05 -2.51
C THR A 164 11.59 -4.20 -1.24
N VAL A 165 10.44 -3.97 -0.61
CA VAL A 165 10.37 -3.14 0.60
C VAL A 165 10.99 -3.83 1.81
N ALA A 166 11.04 -5.16 1.85
CA ALA A 166 11.77 -5.91 2.88
C ALA A 166 13.28 -5.60 2.92
N ALA A 167 13.85 -5.06 1.84
CA ALA A 167 15.23 -4.57 1.83
C ALA A 167 15.40 -3.21 2.53
N SER A 168 14.30 -2.50 2.80
CA SER A 168 14.30 -1.26 3.58
C SER A 168 14.65 -1.54 5.04
N GLY A 169 15.48 -0.67 5.64
CA GLY A 169 15.76 -0.73 7.08
C GLY A 169 14.55 -0.42 7.96
N TRP A 170 13.44 0.01 7.35
CA TRP A 170 12.20 0.39 8.03
C TRP A 170 11.12 -0.69 8.03
N VAL A 171 11.29 -1.74 7.23
CA VAL A 171 10.35 -2.86 7.18
C VAL A 171 10.83 -3.96 8.11
N LEU A 172 10.06 -4.18 9.17
CA LEU A 172 10.36 -5.16 10.21
C LEU A 172 9.32 -6.29 10.19
N PRO A 173 9.72 -7.50 10.63
CA PRO A 173 8.79 -8.59 10.80
C PRO A 173 7.75 -8.26 11.87
N THR A 174 6.51 -8.68 11.65
CA THR A 174 5.51 -8.72 12.71
C THR A 174 5.74 -9.95 13.62
N LEU A 175 4.94 -10.07 14.69
CA LEU A 175 5.00 -11.22 15.58
C LEU A 175 4.67 -12.52 14.83
N SER A 176 3.67 -12.46 13.96
CA SER A 176 3.17 -13.60 13.18
C SER A 176 3.98 -13.83 11.91
N GLY A 177 4.45 -12.76 11.25
CA GLY A 177 5.15 -12.85 9.97
C GLY A 177 6.58 -13.39 10.06
N GLY A 178 7.24 -13.20 11.21
CA GLY A 178 8.62 -13.64 11.42
C GLY A 178 9.59 -13.13 10.35
N GLY A 179 10.79 -13.70 10.28
CA GLY A 179 11.83 -13.22 9.34
C GLY A 179 11.50 -13.34 7.85
N SER A 180 10.48 -14.12 7.48
CA SER A 180 9.98 -14.26 6.10
C SER A 180 8.90 -13.24 5.73
N LEU A 181 8.40 -12.46 6.71
CA LEU A 181 7.23 -11.58 6.55
C LEU A 181 5.95 -12.34 6.11
N ALA A 182 5.91 -13.66 6.33
CA ALA A 182 4.80 -14.52 5.92
C ALA A 182 3.99 -14.89 7.15
N VAL A 183 2.76 -14.38 7.24
CA VAL A 183 1.86 -14.60 8.39
C VAL A 183 1.09 -15.91 8.30
N GLY A 184 1.10 -16.56 7.13
CA GLY A 184 0.45 -17.83 6.90
C GLY A 184 0.54 -18.27 5.44
N LEU A 185 -0.19 -19.33 5.12
CA LEU A 185 -0.38 -19.81 3.75
C LEU A 185 -1.88 -19.85 3.44
N SER A 186 -2.25 -19.39 2.26
CA SER A 186 -3.57 -19.68 1.70
C SER A 186 -3.68 -21.18 1.38
N PRO A 187 -4.90 -21.74 1.25
CA PRO A 187 -5.09 -23.18 1.13
C PRO A 187 -4.73 -23.75 -0.27
N GLY A 188 -4.60 -22.90 -1.29
CA GLY A 188 -4.58 -23.34 -2.69
C GLY A 188 -5.91 -23.99 -3.10
N GLY A 189 -5.87 -24.78 -4.15
CA GLY A 189 -7.03 -25.57 -4.58
C GLY A 189 -7.00 -25.94 -6.06
N VAL A 190 -8.19 -26.20 -6.59
CA VAL A 190 -8.42 -26.39 -8.02
C VAL A 190 -9.49 -25.40 -8.44
N ASP A 191 -9.19 -24.58 -9.45
CA ASP A 191 -10.11 -23.55 -9.92
C ASP A 191 -11.23 -24.11 -10.82
N ASP A 192 -12.18 -23.26 -11.23
CA ASP A 192 -13.31 -23.64 -12.12
C ASP A 192 -12.89 -24.18 -13.49
N LEU A 193 -11.64 -23.95 -13.92
CA LEU A 193 -11.07 -24.49 -15.15
C LEU A 193 -10.32 -25.82 -14.94
N GLY A 194 -10.25 -26.31 -13.70
CA GLY A 194 -9.49 -27.50 -13.34
C GLY A 194 -7.99 -27.27 -13.17
N ARG A 195 -7.53 -26.00 -13.14
CA ARG A 195 -6.11 -25.68 -12.91
C ARG A 195 -5.80 -25.82 -11.43
N THR A 196 -4.64 -26.42 -11.14
CA THR A 196 -4.15 -26.50 -9.75
C THR A 196 -3.56 -25.16 -9.34
N ILE A 197 -4.09 -24.58 -8.27
CA ILE A 197 -3.59 -23.38 -7.63
C ILE A 197 -2.81 -23.80 -6.39
N ALA A 198 -1.51 -23.53 -6.36
CA ALA A 198 -0.69 -23.86 -5.20
C ALA A 198 -0.98 -22.89 -4.04
N PRO A 199 -0.85 -23.33 -2.78
CA PRO A 199 -0.82 -22.45 -1.62
C PRO A 199 0.10 -21.24 -1.82
N SER A 200 -0.40 -20.06 -1.51
CA SER A 200 0.33 -18.80 -1.59
C SER A 200 0.72 -18.31 -0.20
N GLU A 201 1.89 -17.69 -0.09
CA GLU A 201 2.27 -16.94 1.10
C GLU A 201 1.34 -15.75 1.30
N LEU A 202 0.83 -15.61 2.52
CA LEU A 202 0.11 -14.44 2.99
C LEU A 202 1.12 -13.54 3.70
N SER A 203 1.39 -12.37 3.15
CA SER A 203 2.39 -11.45 3.70
C SER A 203 1.82 -10.58 4.81
N GLY A 204 2.64 -10.27 5.81
CA GLY A 204 2.36 -9.30 6.85
C GLY A 204 3.65 -8.74 7.44
N TYR A 205 3.77 -7.41 7.46
CA TYR A 205 4.96 -6.70 7.94
C TYR A 205 4.61 -5.39 8.63
N ARG A 206 5.56 -4.85 9.39
CA ARG A 206 5.44 -3.58 10.11
C ARG A 206 6.42 -2.56 9.54
N ILE A 207 5.95 -1.37 9.17
CA ILE A 207 6.80 -0.25 8.79
C ILE A 207 6.98 0.64 10.02
N VAL A 208 8.22 0.80 10.48
CA VAL A 208 8.53 1.48 11.73
C VAL A 208 10.01 1.86 11.84
N ASP A 209 10.31 2.96 12.51
CA ASP A 209 11.64 3.25 13.04
C ASP A 209 11.72 2.80 14.51
N PRO A 210 12.58 1.82 14.87
CA PRO A 210 12.78 1.39 16.26
C PRO A 210 13.12 2.53 17.22
N VAL A 211 13.73 3.61 16.72
CA VAL A 211 14.12 4.80 17.49
C VAL A 211 13.12 5.93 17.21
N GLY A 212 12.03 5.93 17.96
CA GLY A 212 10.93 6.89 17.83
C GLY A 212 10.16 7.07 19.14
N ALA A 213 8.90 7.48 19.04
CA ALA A 213 8.01 7.71 20.17
C ALA A 213 7.86 6.46 21.06
N ALA A 214 7.64 6.68 22.36
CA ALA A 214 7.45 5.60 23.33
C ALA A 214 6.04 4.98 23.24
N SER A 215 5.05 5.77 22.85
CA SER A 215 3.68 5.35 22.56
C SER A 215 3.38 5.71 21.11
N ARG A 216 2.78 4.79 20.37
CA ARG A 216 2.60 4.92 18.92
C ARG A 216 1.19 4.48 18.55
N PRO A 217 0.43 5.30 17.81
CA PRO A 217 -0.81 4.85 17.21
C PRO A 217 -0.54 3.66 16.28
N GLN A 218 -1.42 2.67 16.32
CA GLN A 218 -1.35 1.49 15.47
C GLN A 218 -2.29 1.64 14.28
N VAL A 219 -1.72 1.54 13.07
CA VAL A 219 -2.43 1.69 11.80
C VAL A 219 -2.37 0.35 11.06
N VAL A 220 -3.52 -0.24 10.77
CA VAL A 220 -3.64 -1.46 9.96
C VAL A 220 -4.04 -1.10 8.53
N LEU A 221 -3.24 -1.54 7.56
CA LEU A 221 -3.43 -1.29 6.14
C LEU A 221 -3.58 -2.64 5.41
N THR A 222 -4.65 -2.81 4.66
CA THR A 222 -4.92 -4.10 3.99
C THR A 222 -5.62 -3.92 2.66
N SER A 223 -5.44 -4.87 1.74
CA SER A 223 -6.10 -4.86 0.43
C SER A 223 -6.28 -6.26 -0.16
N GLY A 224 -7.00 -6.36 -1.27
CA GLY A 224 -7.10 -7.57 -2.07
C GLY A 224 -7.89 -8.70 -1.42
N VAL A 225 -8.92 -8.38 -0.63
CA VAL A 225 -9.87 -9.39 -0.13
C VAL A 225 -10.76 -9.92 -1.27
N HIS A 226 -11.16 -9.07 -2.21
CA HIS A 226 -11.85 -9.48 -3.42
C HIS A 226 -10.85 -9.69 -4.58
N ALA A 227 -11.03 -10.80 -5.28
CA ALA A 227 -10.08 -11.23 -6.30
C ALA A 227 -9.95 -10.26 -7.48
N ASN A 228 -11.00 -9.59 -7.95
CA ASN A 228 -10.89 -8.68 -9.10
C ASN A 228 -10.60 -7.22 -8.77
N GLU A 229 -10.52 -6.87 -7.48
CA GLU A 229 -10.45 -5.49 -7.04
C GLU A 229 -8.98 -5.06 -6.95
N THR A 230 -8.40 -4.70 -8.10
CA THR A 230 -6.95 -4.55 -8.31
C THR A 230 -6.41 -3.17 -7.95
N LEU A 231 -7.18 -2.11 -8.16
CA LEU A 231 -6.74 -0.73 -7.96
C LEU A 231 -6.48 -0.39 -6.49
N GLY A 232 -7.21 -1.03 -5.56
CA GLY A 232 -6.97 -0.89 -4.13
C GLY A 232 -5.55 -1.34 -3.74
N ASN A 233 -5.01 -2.36 -4.40
CA ASN A 233 -3.64 -2.81 -4.18
C ASN A 233 -2.61 -1.77 -4.68
N LEU A 234 -2.89 -1.07 -5.80
CA LEU A 234 -2.03 0.02 -6.28
C LEU A 234 -2.00 1.21 -5.31
N VAL A 235 -3.15 1.57 -4.72
CA VAL A 235 -3.18 2.62 -3.69
C VAL A 235 -2.37 2.21 -2.46
N LEU A 236 -2.50 0.96 -2.01
CA LEU A 236 -1.70 0.46 -0.89
C LEU A 236 -0.21 0.40 -1.23
N GLU A 237 0.16 0.00 -2.47
CA GLU A 237 1.54 0.02 -2.96
C GLU A 237 2.15 1.43 -2.86
N GLY A 238 1.45 2.45 -3.40
CA GLY A 238 1.92 3.84 -3.34
C GLY A 238 2.02 4.40 -1.92
N LEU A 239 1.09 4.00 -1.03
CA LEU A 239 1.16 4.36 0.38
C LEU A 239 2.40 3.75 1.05
N VAL A 240 2.66 2.47 0.79
CA VAL A 240 3.86 1.79 1.32
C VAL A 240 5.13 2.43 0.77
N ASP A 241 5.19 2.76 -0.52
CA ASP A 241 6.34 3.42 -1.14
C ASP A 241 6.64 4.77 -0.50
N PHE A 242 5.61 5.58 -0.25
CA PHE A 242 5.74 6.81 0.54
C PHE A 242 6.27 6.52 1.94
N LEU A 243 5.69 5.55 2.65
CA LEU A 243 6.03 5.21 4.03
C LEU A 243 7.45 4.66 4.21
N VAL A 244 8.06 4.07 3.19
CA VAL A 244 9.47 3.62 3.23
C VAL A 244 10.44 4.65 2.63
N GLY A 245 9.93 5.70 2.00
CA GLY A 245 10.72 6.75 1.37
C GLY A 245 11.38 7.73 2.33
N ASP A 246 12.09 8.70 1.75
CA ASP A 246 12.98 9.63 2.47
C ASP A 246 12.33 10.98 2.81
N SER A 247 11.03 11.16 2.56
CA SER A 247 10.34 12.41 2.92
C SER A 247 10.35 12.63 4.43
N LEU A 248 10.38 13.90 4.86
CA LEU A 248 10.31 14.26 6.28
C LEU A 248 9.08 13.64 6.94
N GLN A 249 7.92 13.73 6.28
CA GLN A 249 6.65 13.20 6.77
C GLN A 249 6.71 11.67 6.94
N ALA A 250 7.27 10.94 5.98
CA ALA A 250 7.42 9.50 6.09
C ALA A 250 8.36 9.12 7.23
N GLY A 251 9.50 9.80 7.37
CA GLY A 251 10.43 9.60 8.47
C GLY A 251 9.82 9.87 9.85
N LEU A 252 9.04 10.95 9.98
CA LEU A 252 8.34 11.27 11.23
C LEU A 252 7.22 10.27 11.53
N LEU A 253 6.44 9.86 10.53
CA LEU A 253 5.41 8.83 10.70
C LEU A 253 5.99 7.51 11.19
N ARG A 254 7.10 7.04 10.61
CA ARG A 254 7.79 5.82 11.07
C ARG A 254 8.25 5.90 12.52
N LYS A 255 8.61 7.10 13.00
CA LYS A 255 8.98 7.33 14.39
C LYS A 255 7.78 7.48 15.32
N ALA A 256 6.66 8.01 14.84
CA ALA A 256 5.48 8.33 15.64
C ALA A 256 4.42 7.22 15.69
N SER A 257 4.42 6.29 14.72
CA SER A 257 3.36 5.30 14.53
C SER A 257 3.88 3.90 14.23
N ASP A 258 3.01 2.90 14.42
CA ASP A 258 3.23 1.52 14.01
C ASP A 258 2.28 1.16 12.87
N LEU A 259 2.83 0.96 11.68
CA LEU A 259 2.04 0.69 10.47
C LEU A 259 2.14 -0.79 10.10
N PHE A 260 1.06 -1.54 10.29
CA PHE A 260 0.96 -2.95 9.94
C PHE A 260 0.34 -3.11 8.57
N VAL A 261 0.98 -3.85 7.67
CA VAL A 261 0.58 -3.96 6.27
C VAL A 261 0.33 -5.41 5.89
N TYR A 262 -0.83 -5.66 5.28
CA TYR A 262 -1.26 -6.95 4.74
C TYR A 262 -1.64 -6.75 3.26
N PRO A 263 -0.66 -6.86 2.34
CA PRO A 263 -0.81 -6.33 0.98
C PRO A 263 -1.85 -7.07 0.12
N MET A 264 -2.15 -8.32 0.43
CA MET A 264 -3.11 -9.13 -0.32
C MET A 264 -3.72 -10.23 0.56
N VAL A 265 -5.02 -10.12 0.85
CA VAL A 265 -5.75 -11.10 1.67
C VAL A 265 -6.12 -12.37 0.89
N ASN A 266 -6.49 -12.25 -0.39
CA ASN A 266 -6.96 -13.35 -1.23
C ASN A 266 -6.01 -13.60 -2.43
N PRO A 267 -4.77 -14.06 -2.19
CA PRO A 267 -3.79 -14.27 -3.26
C PRO A 267 -4.18 -15.42 -4.20
N ASP A 268 -4.88 -16.45 -3.72
CA ASP A 268 -5.28 -17.59 -4.55
C ASP A 268 -6.41 -17.22 -5.51
N GLY A 269 -7.43 -16.50 -5.04
CA GLY A 269 -8.49 -15.97 -5.90
C GLY A 269 -7.92 -14.99 -6.94
N ARG A 270 -6.99 -14.11 -6.52
CA ARG A 270 -6.27 -13.21 -7.44
C ARG A 270 -5.52 -14.02 -8.49
N LEU A 271 -4.66 -14.95 -8.10
CA LEU A 271 -3.88 -15.79 -9.01
C LEU A 271 -4.76 -16.58 -9.99
N ALA A 272 -5.88 -17.11 -9.49
CA ALA A 272 -6.84 -17.87 -10.28
C ALA A 272 -7.65 -16.99 -11.24
N GLY A 273 -7.60 -15.66 -11.14
CA GLY A 273 -8.42 -14.76 -11.96
C GLY A 273 -9.91 -14.80 -11.58
N TYR A 274 -10.22 -14.95 -10.30
CA TYR A 274 -11.59 -14.95 -9.82
C TYR A 274 -12.19 -13.54 -9.80
N ASN A 275 -13.51 -13.49 -9.91
CA ASN A 275 -14.25 -12.24 -9.85
C ASN A 275 -14.33 -11.70 -8.42
N ARG A 276 -14.56 -12.55 -7.41
CA ARG A 276 -14.74 -12.06 -6.03
C ARG A 276 -14.24 -13.00 -4.95
N GLY A 277 -14.70 -14.24 -4.97
CA GLY A 277 -14.43 -15.25 -3.94
C GLY A 277 -12.99 -15.75 -3.90
N THR A 278 -12.74 -16.69 -2.99
CA THR A 278 -11.46 -17.44 -2.95
C THR A 278 -11.58 -18.72 -3.78
N VAL A 279 -10.46 -19.37 -4.09
CA VAL A 279 -10.47 -20.64 -4.85
C VAL A 279 -11.26 -21.72 -4.11
N ALA A 280 -11.11 -21.80 -2.78
CA ALA A 280 -11.80 -22.80 -1.97
C ALA A 280 -13.30 -22.51 -1.80
N ARG A 281 -13.71 -21.25 -1.93
CA ARG A 281 -15.09 -20.78 -1.71
C ARG A 281 -15.49 -19.74 -2.77
N PRO A 282 -15.67 -20.17 -4.04
CA PRO A 282 -15.91 -19.28 -5.19
C PRO A 282 -17.20 -18.47 -5.07
N ASP A 283 -18.24 -19.03 -4.44
CA ASP A 283 -19.57 -18.41 -4.35
C ASP A 283 -19.76 -17.49 -3.13
N ASP A 284 -18.72 -17.35 -2.30
CA ASP A 284 -18.76 -16.55 -1.08
C ASP A 284 -18.09 -15.19 -1.30
N ASP A 285 -18.71 -14.12 -0.79
CA ASP A 285 -18.05 -12.81 -0.65
C ASP A 285 -17.17 -12.86 0.61
N PRO A 286 -15.83 -12.94 0.50
CA PRO A 286 -14.95 -13.04 1.66
C PRO A 286 -15.08 -11.83 2.59
N ASN A 287 -15.44 -10.66 2.07
CA ASN A 287 -15.70 -9.48 2.89
C ASN A 287 -17.09 -9.51 3.56
N ARG A 288 -17.65 -10.70 3.82
CA ARG A 288 -18.84 -10.95 4.67
C ARG A 288 -18.58 -11.97 5.78
N TYR A 289 -17.31 -12.31 6.02
CA TYR A 289 -16.93 -13.36 6.96
C TYR A 289 -15.80 -12.93 7.93
N TRP A 290 -15.67 -11.65 8.25
CA TRP A 290 -14.64 -11.15 9.17
C TRP A 290 -14.98 -11.24 10.67
N ALA A 291 -16.05 -11.95 11.03
CA ALA A 291 -16.36 -12.20 12.44
C ALA A 291 -15.38 -13.21 13.06
N ALA A 292 -14.67 -12.78 14.10
CA ALA A 292 -13.78 -13.61 14.89
C ALA A 292 -14.50 -14.27 16.11
N PRO A 293 -14.04 -15.44 16.57
CA PRO A 293 -13.14 -16.36 15.89
C PRO A 293 -13.88 -17.18 14.81
N GLY A 294 -13.16 -17.61 13.77
CA GLY A 294 -13.62 -18.64 12.83
C GLY A 294 -13.80 -18.16 11.40
N TYR A 295 -14.02 -16.86 11.18
CA TYR A 295 -13.99 -16.22 9.85
C TYR A 295 -14.81 -16.93 8.77
N GLY A 296 -16.00 -17.41 9.15
CA GLY A 296 -16.86 -18.22 8.29
C GLY A 296 -16.27 -19.56 7.84
N GLY A 297 -15.05 -19.94 8.26
CA GLY A 297 -14.29 -21.07 7.75
C GLY A 297 -13.42 -20.78 6.52
N ILE A 298 -13.23 -19.50 6.14
CA ILE A 298 -12.33 -19.12 5.05
C ILE A 298 -10.90 -19.05 5.57
N ALA A 299 -10.02 -19.93 5.08
CA ALA A 299 -8.68 -20.13 5.63
C ALA A 299 -7.81 -18.88 5.50
N GLU A 300 -7.85 -18.19 4.36
CA GLU A 300 -7.09 -16.96 4.13
C GLU A 300 -7.42 -15.89 5.18
N LEU A 301 -8.70 -15.72 5.50
CA LEU A 301 -9.18 -14.77 6.50
C LEU A 301 -8.83 -15.20 7.92
N GLN A 302 -8.81 -16.52 8.20
CA GLN A 302 -8.36 -17.05 9.48
C GLN A 302 -6.90 -16.70 9.74
N GLU A 303 -6.02 -16.93 8.76
CA GLU A 303 -4.60 -16.62 8.87
C GLU A 303 -4.37 -15.10 9.00
N VAL A 304 -4.90 -14.29 8.08
CA VAL A 304 -4.68 -12.83 8.10
C VAL A 304 -5.35 -12.17 9.29
N GLY A 305 -6.59 -12.53 9.61
CA GLY A 305 -7.33 -11.94 10.73
C GLY A 305 -6.71 -12.30 12.09
N ALA A 306 -6.23 -13.54 12.26
CA ALA A 306 -5.51 -13.94 13.47
C ALA A 306 -4.16 -13.22 13.57
N ALA A 307 -3.46 -13.05 12.45
CA ALA A 307 -2.22 -12.28 12.38
C ALA A 307 -2.45 -10.81 12.77
N MET A 308 -3.49 -10.15 12.23
CA MET A 308 -3.88 -8.79 12.62
C MET A 308 -4.08 -8.65 14.13
N ILE A 309 -4.83 -9.56 14.76
CA ILE A 309 -5.05 -9.54 16.22
C ILE A 309 -3.72 -9.73 16.97
N SER A 310 -2.93 -10.72 16.56
CA SER A 310 -1.66 -11.07 17.21
C SER A 310 -0.63 -9.93 17.12
N ASP A 311 -0.48 -9.37 15.92
CA ASP A 311 0.57 -8.42 15.57
C ASP A 311 0.33 -7.05 16.19
N THR A 312 -0.93 -6.65 16.35
CA THR A 312 -1.28 -5.39 17.01
C THR A 312 -1.50 -5.54 18.52
N GLY A 313 -1.52 -6.77 19.04
CA GLY A 313 -1.88 -7.04 20.43
C GLY A 313 -3.38 -6.92 20.72
N GLY A 314 -4.21 -7.01 19.67
CA GLY A 314 -5.67 -7.01 19.75
C GLY A 314 -6.31 -5.62 19.78
N ALA A 315 -5.53 -4.56 19.54
CA ALA A 315 -6.02 -3.19 19.43
C ALA A 315 -5.50 -2.53 18.15
N ALA A 316 -6.17 -1.53 17.62
CA ALA A 316 -5.63 -0.63 16.61
C ALA A 316 -6.29 0.74 16.77
N ASP A 317 -5.67 1.80 16.27
CA ASP A 317 -6.27 3.14 16.21
C ASP A 317 -6.99 3.34 14.87
N TYR A 318 -6.39 2.82 13.80
CA TYR A 318 -6.88 2.93 12.43
C TYR A 318 -6.88 1.57 11.72
N LEU A 319 -7.92 1.28 10.93
CA LEU A 319 -7.89 0.22 9.92
C LEU A 319 -8.43 0.74 8.58
N ILE A 320 -7.62 0.65 7.54
CA ILE A 320 -7.98 1.06 6.17
C ILE A 320 -7.93 -0.17 5.25
N ASP A 321 -9.09 -0.51 4.70
CA ASP A 321 -9.26 -1.62 3.77
C ASP A 321 -9.44 -1.08 2.34
N PHE A 322 -8.45 -1.30 1.48
CA PHE A 322 -8.41 -0.79 0.12
C PHE A 322 -9.05 -1.77 -0.87
N HIS A 323 -10.07 -1.30 -1.56
CA HIS A 323 -10.94 -2.01 -2.48
C HIS A 323 -11.01 -1.32 -3.85
N SER A 324 -11.72 -1.96 -4.78
CA SER A 324 -12.07 -1.40 -6.08
C SER A 324 -13.50 -1.70 -6.45
N THR A 325 -14.09 -0.82 -7.25
CA THR A 325 -15.47 -0.93 -7.71
C THR A 325 -15.52 -0.89 -9.22
N VAL A 326 -16.56 -1.50 -9.78
CA VAL A 326 -16.90 -1.37 -11.20
C VAL A 326 -17.40 0.02 -11.55
N ASP A 327 -17.38 0.32 -12.85
CA ASP A 327 -18.01 1.51 -13.39
C ASP A 327 -19.53 1.55 -13.18
N GLY A 328 -20.06 2.76 -13.03
CA GLY A 328 -21.46 3.01 -12.66
C GLY A 328 -21.66 3.58 -11.25
N LYS A 329 -20.56 3.92 -10.57
CA LYS A 329 -20.54 4.73 -9.34
C LYS A 329 -20.00 6.14 -9.67
N ASP A 330 -20.29 7.10 -8.81
CA ASP A 330 -19.82 8.49 -8.95
C ASP A 330 -18.33 8.64 -8.55
N GLY A 331 -17.43 7.93 -9.21
CA GLY A 331 -15.98 8.00 -8.95
C GLY A 331 -15.52 7.16 -7.75
N HIS A 332 -14.34 7.48 -7.20
CA HIS A 332 -13.81 6.86 -5.99
C HIS A 332 -14.58 7.33 -4.74
N TYR A 333 -14.67 6.47 -3.73
CA TYR A 333 -15.38 6.81 -2.49
C TYR A 333 -14.88 6.03 -1.28
N GLY A 334 -15.14 6.57 -0.09
CA GLY A 334 -15.00 5.85 1.17
C GLY A 334 -16.36 5.47 1.73
N PHE A 335 -16.55 4.21 2.10
CA PHE A 335 -17.62 3.82 3.02
C PHE A 335 -17.17 4.07 4.45
N VAL A 336 -17.65 5.17 5.02
CA VAL A 336 -17.28 5.63 6.36
C VAL A 336 -18.51 5.70 7.24
N LEU A 337 -18.43 5.11 8.44
CA LEU A 337 -19.50 5.19 9.43
C LEU A 337 -19.76 6.67 9.75
N PRO A 338 -21.01 7.17 9.84
CA PRO A 338 -21.28 8.59 10.05
C PRO A 338 -20.53 9.22 11.24
N ALA A 339 -20.34 8.47 12.32
CA ALA A 339 -19.59 8.93 13.49
C ALA A 339 -18.08 9.11 13.26
N MET A 340 -17.52 8.48 12.22
CA MET A 340 -16.11 8.52 11.84
C MET A 340 -15.84 9.49 10.68
N GLN A 341 -16.87 10.08 10.06
CA GLN A 341 -16.68 10.96 8.89
C GLN A 341 -15.95 12.27 9.23
N SER A 342 -16.04 12.75 10.47
CA SER A 342 -15.28 13.93 10.92
C SER A 342 -13.88 13.60 11.41
N ASP A 343 -13.42 12.35 11.28
CA ASP A 343 -12.08 11.97 11.71
C ASP A 343 -11.02 12.79 10.96
N PRO A 344 -9.99 13.33 11.64
CA PRO A 344 -8.94 14.13 11.01
C PRO A 344 -8.27 13.44 9.84
N LEU A 345 -8.04 12.12 9.90
CA LEU A 345 -7.44 11.38 8.79
C LEU A 345 -8.30 11.47 7.53
N TRP A 346 -9.60 11.22 7.64
CA TRP A 346 -10.51 11.27 6.50
C TRP A 346 -10.65 12.68 5.94
N GLN A 347 -10.75 13.69 6.81
CA GLN A 347 -10.84 15.09 6.37
C GLN A 347 -9.57 15.56 5.67
N SER A 348 -8.38 15.19 6.18
CA SER A 348 -7.10 15.47 5.54
C SER A 348 -6.97 14.77 4.19
N PHE A 349 -7.44 13.52 4.08
CA PHE A 349 -7.45 12.81 2.80
C PHE A 349 -8.36 13.49 1.78
N LEU A 350 -9.60 13.85 2.15
CA LEU A 350 -10.52 14.56 1.26
C LEU A 350 -10.01 15.94 0.83
N ALA A 351 -9.25 16.63 1.69
CA ALA A 351 -8.61 17.91 1.31
C ALA A 351 -7.58 17.73 0.18
N ARG A 352 -6.94 16.55 0.11
CA ARG A 352 -5.96 16.17 -0.91
C ARG A 352 -6.62 15.57 -2.15
N GLU A 353 -7.70 14.83 -1.95
CA GLU A 353 -8.44 14.11 -2.98
C GLU A 353 -9.91 14.60 -3.03
N PRO A 354 -10.18 15.86 -3.42
CA PRO A 354 -11.49 16.50 -3.27
C PRO A 354 -12.59 15.92 -4.17
N GLN A 355 -12.23 15.06 -5.13
CA GLN A 355 -13.15 14.34 -6.00
C GLN A 355 -13.66 13.04 -5.38
N VAL A 356 -13.01 12.54 -4.32
CA VAL A 356 -13.44 11.35 -3.60
C VAL A 356 -14.71 11.66 -2.82
N LEU A 357 -15.70 10.77 -2.92
CA LEU A 357 -16.96 10.92 -2.20
C LEU A 357 -16.96 10.20 -0.86
N THR A 358 -17.71 10.74 0.11
CA THR A 358 -18.04 10.02 1.34
C THR A 358 -19.39 9.34 1.19
N ARG A 359 -19.44 8.04 1.50
CA ARG A 359 -20.68 7.26 1.59
C ARG A 359 -20.87 6.72 2.99
N ASN A 360 -22.11 6.67 3.45
CA ASN A 360 -22.42 6.12 4.76
C ASN A 360 -22.19 4.60 4.75
N ALA A 361 -21.27 4.15 5.59
CA ALA A 361 -21.19 2.74 5.95
C ALA A 361 -22.26 2.40 6.98
N LEU A 362 -22.83 1.19 6.88
CA LEU A 362 -23.67 0.62 7.94
C LEU A 362 -22.86 -0.24 8.91
N LEU A 363 -21.78 -0.88 8.42
CA LEU A 363 -20.92 -1.81 9.19
C LEU A 363 -21.75 -2.84 9.99
N VAL A 364 -22.80 -3.36 9.36
CA VAL A 364 -23.66 -4.44 9.88
C VAL A 364 -23.16 -5.79 9.43
N ASP A 365 -22.72 -5.88 8.17
CA ASP A 365 -22.08 -7.05 7.58
C ASP A 365 -20.68 -7.26 8.13
N ASP A 366 -20.21 -8.51 8.18
CA ASP A 366 -18.89 -8.88 8.69
C ASP A 366 -17.77 -8.55 7.67
N THR A 367 -17.57 -7.26 7.43
CA THR A 367 -16.50 -6.71 6.58
C THR A 367 -15.20 -6.52 7.37
N THR A 368 -14.06 -6.37 6.68
CA THR A 368 -12.77 -6.02 7.30
C THR A 368 -12.86 -4.72 8.10
N ALA A 369 -13.60 -3.72 7.59
CA ALA A 369 -13.82 -2.45 8.28
C ALA A 369 -14.63 -2.63 9.58
N LYS A 370 -15.63 -3.53 9.59
CA LYS A 370 -16.34 -3.90 10.82
C LYS A 370 -15.40 -4.63 11.79
N PHE A 371 -14.54 -5.51 11.30
CA PHE A 371 -13.52 -6.17 12.11
C PHE A 371 -12.56 -5.17 12.76
N GLY A 372 -12.10 -4.16 12.03
CA GLY A 372 -11.30 -3.06 12.58
C GLY A 372 -12.00 -2.36 13.75
N ARG A 373 -13.27 -1.97 13.56
CA ARG A 373 -14.06 -1.32 14.62
C ARG A 373 -14.36 -2.24 15.81
N ASP A 374 -14.87 -3.44 15.57
CA ASP A 374 -15.48 -4.29 16.61
C ASP A 374 -14.47 -5.23 17.27
N THR A 375 -13.45 -5.69 16.53
CA THR A 375 -12.47 -6.66 17.04
C THR A 375 -11.17 -5.97 17.47
N LEU A 376 -10.66 -5.03 16.67
CA LEU A 376 -9.45 -4.27 17.03
C LEU A 376 -9.77 -2.97 17.78
N GLY A 377 -11.04 -2.59 17.93
CA GLY A 377 -11.41 -1.36 18.64
C GLY A 377 -10.96 -0.08 17.95
N ALA A 378 -10.72 -0.11 16.63
CA ALA A 378 -10.24 1.04 15.86
C ALA A 378 -11.18 2.24 15.97
N GLY A 379 -10.61 3.39 16.35
CA GLY A 379 -11.31 4.67 16.42
C GLY A 379 -11.78 5.15 15.06
N PHE A 380 -11.05 4.77 14.01
CA PHE A 380 -11.42 4.99 12.61
C PHE A 380 -11.24 3.70 11.80
N SER A 381 -12.28 3.30 11.09
CA SER A 381 -12.16 2.21 10.12
C SER A 381 -13.02 2.45 8.88
N ILE A 382 -12.48 2.07 7.72
CA ILE A 382 -13.00 2.42 6.40
C ILE A 382 -12.82 1.28 5.40
N THR A 383 -13.79 1.14 4.50
CA THR A 383 -13.62 0.49 3.20
C THR A 383 -13.44 1.59 2.15
N PHE A 384 -12.27 1.68 1.54
CA PHE A 384 -11.95 2.68 0.53
C PHE A 384 -12.02 2.07 -0.87
N GLU A 385 -12.85 2.64 -1.74
CA GLU A 385 -13.25 2.04 -3.02
C GLU A 385 -12.75 2.89 -4.19
N THR A 386 -11.93 2.26 -5.03
CA THR A 386 -11.38 2.89 -6.24
C THR A 386 -12.07 2.38 -7.50
N GLN A 387 -12.63 3.27 -8.31
CA GLN A 387 -13.30 2.91 -9.56
C GLN A 387 -12.32 2.82 -10.74
N PHE A 388 -12.62 1.94 -11.69
CA PHE A 388 -11.90 1.81 -12.97
C PHE A 388 -12.23 2.95 -13.94
N ILE A 389 -11.72 4.15 -13.69
CA ILE A 389 -12.01 5.33 -14.51
C ILE A 389 -11.10 5.38 -15.74
N ALA A 390 -11.69 5.52 -16.93
CA ALA A 390 -10.95 5.70 -18.17
C ALA A 390 -9.99 6.90 -18.09
N GLY A 391 -8.71 6.65 -18.39
CA GLY A 391 -7.65 7.67 -18.37
C GLY A 391 -6.88 7.79 -17.05
N GLU A 392 -7.34 7.15 -15.97
CA GLU A 392 -6.56 7.03 -14.74
C GLU A 392 -5.68 5.78 -14.79
N ASN A 393 -4.37 5.98 -14.83
CA ASN A 393 -3.36 4.91 -14.90
C ASN A 393 -2.74 4.60 -13.54
N GLU A 394 -1.83 3.62 -13.47
CA GLU A 394 -1.14 3.21 -12.24
C GLU A 394 -0.63 4.40 -11.41
N ASP A 395 0.03 5.37 -12.06
CA ASP A 395 0.58 6.57 -11.41
C ASP A 395 -0.47 7.35 -10.60
N ARG A 396 -1.73 7.38 -11.04
CA ARG A 396 -2.83 8.04 -10.33
C ARG A 396 -3.14 7.37 -8.99
N PHE A 397 -3.13 6.04 -8.98
CA PHE A 397 -3.43 5.24 -7.78
C PHE A 397 -2.23 5.20 -6.83
N LEU A 398 -1.01 5.13 -7.37
CA LEU A 398 0.21 5.28 -6.57
C LEU A 398 0.27 6.66 -5.89
N ALA A 399 -0.03 7.74 -6.63
CA ALA A 399 -0.13 9.10 -6.07
C ALA A 399 -1.25 9.23 -5.03
N MET A 400 -2.38 8.55 -5.23
CA MET A 400 -3.45 8.49 -4.22
C MET A 400 -2.98 7.79 -2.93
N GLY A 401 -2.10 6.80 -3.03
CA GLY A 401 -1.41 6.19 -1.90
C GLY A 401 -0.54 7.19 -1.14
N GLU A 402 0.23 8.01 -1.86
CA GLU A 402 0.97 9.13 -1.26
C GLU A 402 0.03 10.15 -0.58
N SER A 403 -1.12 10.47 -1.18
CA SER A 403 -2.16 11.31 -0.56
C SER A 403 -2.63 10.75 0.79
N TRP A 404 -2.82 9.43 0.91
CA TRP A 404 -3.13 8.76 2.18
C TRP A 404 -1.99 8.89 3.20
N GLY A 405 -0.74 8.75 2.76
CA GLY A 405 0.43 8.88 3.63
C GLY A 405 0.59 10.29 4.19
N LEU A 406 0.38 11.30 3.35
CA LEU A 406 0.37 12.69 3.77
C LEU A 406 -0.83 13.01 4.68
N ALA A 407 -2.00 12.42 4.42
CA ALA A 407 -3.17 12.58 5.31
C ALA A 407 -2.94 11.95 6.70
N LEU A 408 -2.26 10.81 6.76
CA LEU A 408 -1.81 10.21 8.03
C LEU A 408 -0.83 11.15 8.76
N ALA A 409 0.11 11.76 8.04
CA ALA A 409 1.03 12.73 8.62
C ALA A 409 0.28 13.92 9.22
N ASP A 410 -0.70 14.49 8.50
CA ASP A 410 -1.53 15.60 8.99
C ASP A 410 -2.37 15.22 10.22
N ALA A 411 -2.83 13.96 10.29
CA ALA A 411 -3.69 13.49 11.37
C ALA A 411 -2.93 13.08 12.63
N LEU A 412 -1.72 12.52 12.48
CA LEU A 412 -0.96 11.92 13.59
C LEU A 412 0.18 12.78 14.09
N LEU A 413 0.71 13.71 13.28
CA LEU A 413 1.84 14.54 13.65
C LEU A 413 1.37 15.94 14.08
N VAL A 414 1.92 16.42 15.18
CA VAL A 414 1.73 17.80 15.62
C VAL A 414 2.95 18.61 15.19
N PHE A 415 2.73 19.69 14.44
CA PHE A 415 3.84 20.55 14.01
C PHE A 415 4.59 21.12 15.22
N ALA A 416 5.92 21.03 15.19
CA ALA A 416 6.86 21.41 16.24
C ALA A 416 6.81 20.57 17.53
N ASP A 417 6.06 19.46 17.54
CA ASP A 417 6.24 18.41 18.55
C ASP A 417 7.56 17.65 18.25
N LEU A 418 8.59 17.95 19.05
CA LEU A 418 9.95 17.46 18.86
C LEU A 418 10.20 16.15 19.62
N ASN A 419 9.25 15.72 20.44
CA ASN A 419 9.34 14.52 21.25
C ASN A 419 8.39 13.40 20.78
N LEU A 420 7.45 13.73 19.89
CA LEU A 420 6.43 12.86 19.30
C LEU A 420 5.45 12.26 20.33
N ASP A 421 5.08 13.00 21.37
CA ASP A 421 4.07 12.60 22.36
C ASP A 421 2.65 13.08 22.01
N GLY A 422 2.50 13.72 20.86
CA GLY A 422 1.25 14.24 20.33
C GLY A 422 0.86 15.61 20.91
N ARG A 423 1.80 16.31 21.57
CA ARG A 423 1.57 17.64 22.14
C ARG A 423 2.77 18.55 21.86
N LEU A 424 2.48 19.78 21.49
CA LEU A 424 3.46 20.86 21.51
C LEU A 424 3.47 21.47 22.91
N ASP A 425 4.47 21.22 23.75
CA ASP A 425 4.55 21.76 25.10
C ASP A 425 5.99 22.09 25.59
N GLY A 426 6.18 22.22 26.90
CA GLY A 426 7.46 22.59 27.50
C GLY A 426 8.56 21.52 27.32
N ALA A 427 8.19 20.26 27.06
CA ALA A 427 9.14 19.20 26.75
C ALA A 427 9.79 19.41 25.37
N ASP A 428 9.03 19.90 24.39
CA ASP A 428 9.55 20.24 23.05
C ASP A 428 10.44 21.46 23.10
N TRP A 429 10.04 22.47 23.89
CA TRP A 429 10.89 23.62 24.17
C TRP A 429 12.25 23.19 24.74
N SER A 430 12.26 22.22 25.64
CA SER A 430 13.50 21.70 26.23
C SER A 430 14.41 21.05 25.18
N ARG A 431 13.83 20.34 24.19
CA ARG A 431 14.58 19.77 23.06
C ARG A 431 15.07 20.85 22.10
N MET A 432 14.22 21.81 21.78
CA MET A 432 14.53 22.93 20.90
C MET A 432 15.78 23.69 21.39
N ILE A 433 15.83 23.99 22.68
CA ILE A 433 16.97 24.72 23.27
C ILE A 433 18.20 23.83 23.49
N ALA A 434 18.02 22.54 23.77
CA ALA A 434 19.16 21.62 23.88
C ALA A 434 19.94 21.47 22.57
N GLY A 435 19.28 21.63 21.42
CA GLY A 435 19.89 21.58 20.09
C GLY A 435 20.30 22.93 19.50
N ALA A 436 20.07 24.05 20.20
CA ALA A 436 20.27 25.38 19.63
C ALA A 436 21.71 25.61 19.12
N GLU A 437 21.83 26.27 17.97
CA GLU A 437 23.08 26.58 17.26
C GLU A 437 23.92 25.34 16.91
N THR A 438 23.26 24.21 16.66
CA THR A 438 23.91 22.95 16.28
C THR A 438 23.74 22.66 14.78
N ASP A 439 24.83 22.23 14.14
CA ASP A 439 24.82 21.68 12.78
C ASP A 439 24.23 20.25 12.80
N LEU A 440 23.13 20.08 12.07
CA LEU A 440 22.33 18.87 11.95
C LEU A 440 22.34 18.32 10.51
N SER A 441 23.08 18.94 9.58
CA SER A 441 23.10 18.61 8.15
C SER A 441 23.57 17.17 7.84
N MET A 442 24.24 16.53 8.80
CA MET A 442 24.70 15.14 8.71
C MET A 442 23.67 14.13 9.23
N LEU A 443 22.52 14.58 9.72
CA LEU A 443 21.44 13.72 10.20
C LEU A 443 20.39 13.49 9.11
N PRO A 444 19.66 12.36 9.15
CA PRO A 444 18.44 12.20 8.39
C PRO A 444 17.44 13.32 8.72
N ALA A 445 16.64 13.76 7.74
CA ALA A 445 15.73 14.90 7.87
C ALA A 445 14.81 14.82 9.10
N ALA A 446 14.22 13.65 9.38
CA ALA A 446 13.38 13.46 10.56
C ALA A 446 14.16 13.56 11.88
N ASP A 447 15.41 13.09 11.94
CA ASP A 447 16.25 13.22 13.13
C ASP A 447 16.74 14.66 13.35
N ALA A 448 17.01 15.39 12.27
CA ALA A 448 17.32 16.82 12.31
C ALA A 448 16.10 17.62 12.82
N TYR A 449 14.91 17.35 12.26
CA TYR A 449 13.66 17.97 12.68
C TYR A 449 13.41 17.82 14.18
N LEU A 450 13.51 16.58 14.71
CA LEU A 450 13.31 16.30 16.14
C LEU A 450 14.39 16.91 17.06
N ARG A 451 15.47 17.45 16.48
CA ARG A 451 16.51 18.21 17.18
C ARG A 451 16.38 19.73 16.99
N GLY A 452 15.32 20.18 16.32
CA GLY A 452 14.93 21.58 16.19
C GLY A 452 15.25 22.25 14.85
N ASP A 453 15.60 21.48 13.81
CA ASP A 453 15.68 21.98 12.42
C ASP A 453 14.27 21.99 11.80
N LEU A 454 13.51 23.05 12.04
CA LEU A 454 12.10 23.17 11.68
C LEU A 454 11.90 23.69 10.26
N ASP A 455 12.87 24.40 9.68
CA ASP A 455 12.84 24.81 8.27
C ASP A 455 13.60 23.87 7.31
N GLY A 456 14.37 22.92 7.85
CA GLY A 456 15.06 21.89 7.09
C GLY A 456 16.36 22.37 6.44
N ASP A 457 16.95 23.46 6.92
CA ASP A 457 18.23 23.98 6.41
C ASP A 457 19.47 23.25 6.94
N GLY A 458 19.27 22.30 7.86
CA GLY A 458 20.31 21.49 8.46
C GLY A 458 20.94 22.12 9.70
N VAL A 459 20.37 23.19 10.27
CA VAL A 459 20.86 23.83 11.49
C VAL A 459 19.68 24.16 12.40
N ASN A 460 19.78 23.89 13.70
CA ASN A 460 18.82 24.47 14.65
C ASN A 460 19.29 25.89 14.99
N SER A 461 18.66 26.88 14.35
CA SER A 461 19.08 28.27 14.37
C SER A 461 18.06 29.21 15.01
N ILE A 462 18.35 30.51 15.02
CA ILE A 462 17.39 31.54 15.44
C ILE A 462 16.14 31.59 14.53
N ALA A 463 16.25 31.12 13.27
CA ALA A 463 15.10 31.03 12.37
C ALA A 463 14.10 29.98 12.87
N ASP A 464 14.61 28.79 13.22
CA ASP A 464 13.82 27.70 13.80
C ASP A 464 13.21 28.07 15.14
N PHE A 465 13.95 28.82 15.97
CA PHE A 465 13.39 29.37 17.21
C PHE A 465 12.18 30.26 16.90
N GLY A 466 12.23 31.08 15.86
CA GLY A 466 11.12 31.91 15.40
C GLY A 466 9.91 31.07 14.96
N ILE A 467 10.15 29.97 14.24
CA ILE A 467 9.12 29.02 13.80
C ILE A 467 8.46 28.33 15.01
N PHE A 468 9.27 27.80 15.93
CA PHE A 468 8.79 27.19 17.17
C PHE A 468 7.97 28.18 18.00
N GLN A 469 8.48 29.39 18.20
CA GLN A 469 7.79 30.45 18.94
C GLN A 469 6.43 30.77 18.32
N HIS A 470 6.38 30.88 16.99
CA HIS A 470 5.14 31.15 16.26
C HIS A 470 4.11 30.02 16.48
N ALA A 471 4.52 28.77 16.25
CA ALA A 471 3.68 27.60 16.46
C ALA A 471 3.17 27.50 17.90
N TYR A 472 4.07 27.61 18.89
CA TYR A 472 3.71 27.52 20.31
C TYR A 472 2.74 28.64 20.72
N THR A 473 3.00 29.87 20.26
CA THR A 473 2.15 31.03 20.55
C THR A 473 0.78 30.90 19.88
N ALA A 474 0.71 30.35 18.67
CA ALA A 474 -0.56 30.10 17.99
C ALA A 474 -1.41 29.07 18.75
N THR A 475 -0.78 28.02 19.29
CA THR A 475 -1.46 26.94 20.03
C THR A 475 -1.87 27.35 21.45
N HIS A 476 -0.99 28.04 22.19
CA HIS A 476 -1.17 28.27 23.64
C HIS A 476 -1.33 29.73 24.05
N GLY A 477 -1.08 30.65 23.12
CA GLY A 477 -1.07 32.09 23.37
C GLY A 477 0.27 32.61 23.91
N PRO A 478 0.53 33.93 23.75
CA PRO A 478 1.84 34.54 24.05
C PRO A 478 2.18 34.51 25.55
N ALA A 479 1.17 34.55 26.43
CA ALA A 479 1.38 34.45 27.87
C ALA A 479 1.87 33.06 28.29
N ALA A 480 1.47 32.00 27.58
CA ALA A 480 1.97 30.66 27.83
C ALA A 480 3.42 30.50 27.37
N PHE A 481 3.76 31.04 26.19
CA PHE A 481 5.14 31.08 25.70
C PHE A 481 6.08 31.82 26.66
N ALA A 482 5.67 32.99 27.18
CA ALA A 482 6.45 33.73 28.16
C ALA A 482 6.76 32.93 29.44
N ARG A 483 5.90 31.99 29.83
CA ARG A 483 6.13 31.13 31.01
C ARG A 483 7.19 30.05 30.78
N LEU A 484 7.51 29.69 29.54
CA LEU A 484 8.63 28.77 29.25
C LEU A 484 9.96 29.30 29.80
N PHE A 485 10.13 30.63 29.85
CA PHE A 485 11.32 31.30 30.38
C PHE A 485 11.30 31.47 31.90
N ALA A 486 10.12 31.47 32.53
CA ALA A 486 9.99 31.64 33.99
C ALA A 486 10.50 30.43 34.80
N ALA A 487 10.71 29.28 34.13
CA ALA A 487 11.36 28.10 34.72
C ALA A 487 12.89 28.20 34.72
N VAL A 488 13.49 29.16 34.01
CA VAL A 488 14.91 29.51 34.12
C VAL A 488 15.02 30.50 35.27
N PRO A 489 15.66 30.15 36.41
CA PRO A 489 15.86 31.12 37.48
C PRO A 489 16.61 32.30 36.89
N GLU A 490 15.99 33.48 36.84
CA GLU A 490 16.76 34.70 36.62
C GLU A 490 17.91 34.69 37.63
N PRO A 491 19.17 34.95 37.23
CA PRO A 491 20.19 35.25 38.21
C PRO A 491 19.68 36.45 38.98
N SER A 492 19.16 36.19 40.18
CA SER A 492 18.51 37.18 41.02
C SER A 492 19.35 38.43 41.00
N ALA A 493 18.75 39.60 40.75
CA ALA A 493 19.47 40.88 40.62
C ALA A 493 20.47 41.14 41.77
N SER A 494 20.33 40.43 42.91
CA SER A 494 21.30 40.33 43.99
C SER A 494 22.69 39.77 43.61
N ARG A 495 22.84 38.86 42.63
CA ARG A 495 24.15 38.33 42.18
C ARG A 495 24.88 39.30 41.23
N LEU A 496 24.14 40.03 40.39
CA LEU A 496 24.69 41.12 39.57
C LEU A 496 25.06 42.35 40.42
N ALA A 497 24.25 42.68 41.43
CA ALA A 497 24.58 43.74 42.39
C ALA A 497 25.79 43.40 43.28
N ALA A 498 25.94 42.14 43.70
CA ALA A 498 27.11 41.68 44.46
C ALA A 498 28.40 41.72 43.61
N GLY A 499 28.31 41.40 42.31
CA GLY A 499 29.43 41.53 41.37
C GLY A 499 29.88 42.98 41.19
N VAL A 500 28.95 43.92 41.02
CA VAL A 500 29.26 45.35 40.83
C VAL A 500 29.75 46.02 42.13
N LEU A 501 29.24 45.61 43.30
CA LEU A 501 29.72 46.11 44.60
C LEU A 501 31.11 45.59 44.98
N LEU A 502 31.49 44.38 44.55
CA LEU A 502 32.85 43.87 44.75
C LEU A 502 33.88 44.64 43.91
N THR A 503 33.53 45.03 42.68
CA THR A 503 34.43 45.80 41.80
C THR A 503 34.62 47.25 42.27
N LEU A 504 33.60 47.84 42.91
CA LEU A 504 33.71 49.19 43.50
C LEU A 504 34.49 49.21 44.83
N CYS A 505 34.49 48.12 45.61
CA CYS A 505 35.30 48.03 46.83
C CYS A 505 36.81 47.85 46.54
N VAL A 506 37.17 47.17 45.44
CA VAL A 506 38.58 47.00 45.05
C VAL A 506 39.19 48.30 44.50
N TYR A 507 38.39 49.17 43.87
CA TYR A 507 38.87 50.48 43.38
C TYR A 507 38.89 51.59 44.45
N GLY A 508 38.16 51.46 45.55
CA GLY A 508 38.09 52.46 46.62
C GLY A 508 39.23 52.43 47.65
N ALA A 509 40.02 51.34 47.72
CA ALA A 509 41.00 51.14 48.79
C ALA A 509 42.44 51.62 48.48
N CYS A 510 42.68 52.25 47.33
CA CYS A 510 44.02 52.63 46.89
C CYS A 510 44.27 54.15 46.84
N ARG A 511 43.86 54.91 47.88
CA ARG A 511 44.34 56.30 48.07
C ARG A 511 44.39 56.70 49.54
N THR A 512 45.55 56.60 50.19
CA THR A 512 46.05 57.50 51.27
C THR A 512 47.52 57.16 51.63
N PRO A 513 48.31 58.09 52.22
CA PRO A 513 49.57 58.62 51.64
C PRO A 513 50.84 58.08 52.31
N PRO A 514 52.05 58.40 51.79
CA PRO A 514 53.30 57.92 52.39
C PRO A 514 53.58 58.55 53.77
N PHE A 515 53.93 57.68 54.71
CA PHE A 515 54.34 58.02 56.07
C PHE A 515 55.65 58.83 56.09
N ARG A 516 55.66 59.87 56.93
CA ARG A 516 56.80 60.70 57.32
C ARG A 516 57.87 59.90 58.05
N GLY A 517 59.13 60.12 57.67
CA GLY A 517 60.27 60.00 58.57
C GLY A 517 60.84 61.39 58.86
N LEU A 518 60.91 61.79 60.13
CA LEU A 518 62.07 62.39 60.80
C LEU A 518 61.73 62.73 62.27
N LYS A 519 62.56 62.17 63.17
CA LYS A 519 63.11 62.65 64.48
C LYS A 519 62.57 64.00 65.00
N CYS A 520 62.27 64.22 66.29
CA CYS A 520 62.81 63.73 67.57
C CYS A 520 61.69 63.58 68.60
#